data_AF-A0A1G1YPM5-F1
#
_entry.id   AF-A0A1G1YPM5-F1
#
_cell.length_a   1.000
_cell.length_b   1.000
_cell.length_c   1.000
_cell.angle_alpha   90.00
_cell.angle_beta   90.00
_cell.angle_gamma   90.00
#
_symmetry.space_group_name_H-M   'P 1'
#
loop_
_entity.id
_entity.type
_entity.pdbx_description
1 polymer ?
#
loop_
_entity_poly.entity_id
_entity_poly.type
_entity_poly.pdbx_seq_one_letter_code
_entity_poly.pdbx_strand_id
1 'polypeptide(L)'
;MKKLIKSKIFWVVFVIFLVGGFISARFFGSEKKVEYVTQDVILGDLKQTVSATGKVKSATEIGLNFKNTGKLNILNVKVGDHVSGNQILAQLKATDLAINVNKALADLAEAKANLDKVRAGATKQDIAVLQATVAKAETDLTNAKTDLENTKKTYNQQLENETKNILVNANSALTKVNISLQKVYDTLYYEGDDNNFSTSNTNLYFKVKNGYIDSVNQIDEAQLTYNLAVLDQTDIKINNAVDKTLTALDLTSKTLDDLVSLFSYVITTSILTQSELDTLKTTINTERTTTDSSWSTIQSGKNDLADARLSYQTKVEEAQNNVSAAEKSLAKAQADLALKEAPARIEDITLYEARVKRAQADLELAQDKYGETIIHAPVAGVITDINTDVGEQTNLSEPVLVMLADGNYEIEVDIPESDITKIDLADQVKIFLDAFSADDIFQGVVTTINPAQTEIQDVIYYRVTVSLNNEQAEAIKPLLPKIKPGMTANVEIKTAEVNDVLIIPLRAVKDKNGVNSVEVLLAEKPKSVDVSLGLKGDDGLVEVKSGLKEGDKVITFVRNNNK
;
A
#
# COMPACT_ATOMS: atom_id res chain seq x y z
N MET A 1 20.91 -121.72 -81.75
CA MET A 1 19.46 -121.59 -82.02
C MET A 1 18.87 -122.82 -82.75
N LYS A 2 19.22 -124.05 -82.36
CA LYS A 2 18.56 -125.30 -82.79
C LYS A 2 19.03 -126.42 -81.86
N LYS A 3 18.39 -126.54 -80.69
CA LYS A 3 18.25 -127.80 -79.92
C LYS A 3 17.47 -127.66 -78.60
N LEU A 4 17.16 -126.45 -78.13
CA LEU A 4 16.41 -126.22 -76.88
C LEU A 4 14.90 -125.92 -77.04
N ILE A 5 14.30 -126.14 -78.22
CA ILE A 5 12.86 -125.87 -78.49
C ILE A 5 12.00 -127.17 -78.39
N LYS A 6 12.52 -128.25 -77.79
CA LYS A 6 11.76 -129.51 -77.55
C LYS A 6 11.72 -129.97 -76.07
N SER A 7 12.02 -129.09 -75.11
CA SER A 7 11.95 -129.43 -73.67
C SER A 7 10.75 -128.77 -72.99
N LYS A 8 9.96 -129.56 -72.25
CA LYS A 8 8.77 -129.11 -71.49
C LYS A 8 9.04 -128.00 -70.46
N ILE A 9 10.31 -127.75 -70.12
CA ILE A 9 10.73 -126.75 -69.13
C ILE A 9 10.58 -125.30 -69.65
N PHE A 10 10.69 -125.07 -70.96
CA PHE A 10 10.60 -123.71 -71.53
C PHE A 10 9.19 -123.10 -71.41
N TRP A 11 8.14 -123.92 -71.54
CA TRP A 11 6.75 -123.46 -71.39
C TRP A 11 6.40 -123.09 -69.94
N VAL A 12 7.05 -123.68 -68.94
CA VAL A 12 6.80 -123.38 -67.52
C VAL A 12 7.34 -121.98 -67.15
N VAL A 13 8.49 -121.57 -67.69
CA VAL A 13 9.08 -120.25 -67.40
C VAL A 13 8.28 -119.12 -68.07
N PHE A 14 7.70 -119.35 -69.24
CA PHE A 14 6.86 -118.35 -69.92
C PHE A 14 5.54 -118.07 -69.17
N VAL A 15 4.94 -119.11 -68.56
CA VAL A 15 3.75 -118.95 -67.72
C VAL A 15 4.07 -118.18 -66.42
N ILE A 16 5.24 -118.40 -65.81
CA ILE A 16 5.65 -117.65 -64.61
C ILE A 16 5.85 -116.16 -64.91
N PHE A 17 6.38 -115.80 -66.09
CA PHE A 17 6.52 -114.39 -66.48
C PHE A 17 5.18 -113.70 -66.78
N LEU A 18 4.21 -114.42 -67.38
CA LEU A 18 2.86 -113.89 -67.58
C LEU A 18 2.08 -113.72 -66.26
N VAL A 19 2.26 -114.62 -65.31
CA VAL A 19 1.65 -114.51 -63.98
C VAL A 19 2.33 -113.40 -63.14
N GLY A 20 3.65 -113.22 -63.27
CA GLY A 20 4.38 -112.11 -62.64
C GLY A 20 3.99 -110.72 -63.20
N GLY A 21 3.74 -110.64 -64.51
CA GLY A 21 3.24 -109.42 -65.15
C GLY A 21 1.80 -109.05 -64.77
N PHE A 22 0.95 -110.04 -64.50
CA PHE A 22 -0.45 -109.80 -64.12
C PHE A 22 -0.62 -109.35 -62.65
N ILE A 23 0.31 -109.73 -61.76
CA ILE A 23 0.25 -109.36 -60.33
C ILE A 23 0.77 -107.92 -60.10
N SER A 24 1.70 -107.43 -60.92
CA SER A 24 2.26 -106.07 -60.79
C SER A 24 1.31 -104.97 -61.27
N ALA A 25 0.46 -105.25 -62.28
CA ALA A 25 -0.48 -104.26 -62.83
C ALA A 25 -1.75 -104.02 -61.98
N ARG A 26 -2.01 -104.83 -60.94
CA ARG A 26 -3.22 -104.69 -60.09
C ARG A 26 -2.97 -103.97 -58.75
N PHE A 27 -1.71 -103.66 -58.40
CA PHE A 27 -1.38 -103.13 -57.07
C PHE A 27 -1.13 -101.62 -57.00
N PHE A 28 -1.24 -100.87 -58.11
CA PHE A 28 -1.07 -99.42 -58.11
C PHE A 28 -2.23 -98.73 -58.84
N GLY A 29 -3.19 -98.18 -58.09
CA GLY A 29 -4.22 -97.29 -58.63
C GLY A 29 -5.48 -97.16 -57.76
N SER A 30 -5.41 -96.38 -56.67
CA SER A 30 -6.59 -95.65 -56.16
C SER A 30 -6.14 -94.34 -55.51
N GLU A 31 -6.50 -93.20 -56.11
CA GLU A 31 -6.33 -91.88 -55.49
C GLU A 31 -7.21 -91.78 -54.23
N LYS A 32 -6.61 -91.40 -53.09
CA LYS A 32 -7.29 -91.22 -51.80
C LYS A 32 -8.00 -89.85 -51.79
N LYS A 33 -9.32 -89.82 -51.56
CA LYS A 33 -10.05 -88.59 -51.22
C LYS A 33 -9.76 -88.20 -49.77
N VAL A 34 -9.17 -87.01 -49.56
CA VAL A 34 -8.95 -86.40 -48.23
C VAL A 34 -10.19 -85.56 -47.87
N GLU A 35 -10.68 -85.66 -46.64
CA GLU A 35 -11.83 -84.89 -46.15
C GLU A 35 -11.34 -83.70 -45.31
N TYR A 36 -11.74 -82.48 -45.68
CA TYR A 36 -11.34 -81.25 -45.01
C TYR A 36 -12.45 -80.76 -44.08
N VAL A 37 -12.12 -80.52 -42.81
CA VAL A 37 -13.03 -79.84 -41.87
C VAL A 37 -12.78 -78.35 -41.99
N THR A 38 -13.76 -77.65 -42.53
CA THR A 38 -13.70 -76.19 -42.73
C THR A 38 -14.55 -75.45 -41.72
N GLN A 39 -14.13 -74.24 -41.37
CA GLN A 39 -14.93 -73.27 -40.65
C GLN A 39 -15.07 -72.01 -41.50
N ASP A 40 -16.23 -71.38 -41.48
CA ASP A 40 -16.47 -70.17 -42.28
C ASP A 40 -15.76 -68.98 -41.61
N VAL A 41 -15.13 -68.13 -42.43
CA VAL A 41 -14.64 -66.82 -41.98
C VAL A 41 -15.86 -65.93 -41.77
N ILE A 42 -16.11 -65.54 -40.53
CA ILE A 42 -17.24 -64.69 -40.17
C ILE A 42 -16.74 -63.31 -39.72
N LEU A 43 -17.57 -62.31 -39.91
CA LEU A 43 -17.41 -61.01 -39.28
C LEU A 43 -17.87 -61.12 -37.81
N GLY A 44 -17.06 -60.63 -36.88
CA GLY A 44 -17.43 -60.61 -35.47
C GLY A 44 -16.52 -59.72 -34.63
N ASP A 45 -16.92 -59.52 -33.39
CA ASP A 45 -16.16 -58.76 -32.42
C ASP A 45 -15.18 -59.68 -31.70
N LEU A 46 -13.94 -59.19 -31.51
CA LEU A 46 -12.90 -59.91 -30.79
C LEU A 46 -12.48 -59.08 -29.58
N LYS A 47 -12.55 -59.71 -28.39
CA LYS A 47 -12.15 -59.11 -27.12
C LYS A 47 -10.98 -59.88 -26.56
N GLN A 48 -10.06 -59.16 -25.92
CA GLN A 48 -8.97 -59.71 -25.14
C GLN A 48 -9.13 -59.25 -23.69
N THR A 49 -9.22 -60.23 -22.79
CA THR A 49 -9.34 -59.98 -21.35
C THR A 49 -8.20 -60.64 -20.58
N VAL A 50 -7.77 -59.96 -19.52
CA VAL A 50 -6.84 -60.51 -18.53
C VAL A 50 -7.60 -60.64 -17.23
N SER A 51 -7.79 -61.88 -16.78
CA SER A 51 -8.43 -62.17 -15.50
C SER A 51 -7.39 -62.40 -14.43
N ALA A 52 -7.60 -61.82 -13.26
CA ALA A 52 -6.73 -62.04 -12.11
C ALA A 52 -7.51 -61.85 -10.81
N THR A 53 -6.99 -62.43 -9.73
CA THR A 53 -7.57 -62.31 -8.39
C THR A 53 -6.70 -61.40 -7.55
N GLY A 54 -7.32 -60.45 -6.86
CA GLY A 54 -6.69 -59.49 -5.99
C GLY A 54 -7.49 -59.27 -4.71
N LYS A 55 -7.17 -58.19 -4.00
CA LYS A 55 -7.82 -57.81 -2.75
C LYS A 55 -8.21 -56.34 -2.77
N VAL A 56 -9.36 -56.04 -2.17
CA VAL A 56 -9.81 -54.67 -1.94
C VAL A 56 -8.90 -54.01 -0.90
N LYS A 57 -8.29 -52.88 -1.26
CA LYS A 57 -7.54 -52.00 -0.37
C LYS A 57 -8.42 -50.84 0.09
N SER A 58 -8.21 -50.44 1.34
CA SER A 58 -8.96 -49.36 1.98
C SER A 58 -8.70 -48.01 1.30
N ALA A 59 -9.70 -47.14 1.34
CA ALA A 59 -9.54 -45.71 1.08
C ALA A 59 -8.43 -45.13 1.99
N THR A 60 -7.87 -43.99 1.61
CA THR A 60 -6.74 -43.39 2.33
C THR A 60 -7.08 -43.17 3.80
N GLU A 61 -6.38 -43.89 4.67
CA GLU A 61 -6.42 -43.70 6.11
C GLU A 61 -5.62 -42.45 6.47
N ILE A 62 -6.23 -41.54 7.21
CA ILE A 62 -5.62 -40.27 7.60
C ILE A 62 -5.57 -40.22 9.12
N GLY A 63 -4.35 -40.31 9.66
CA GLY A 63 -4.06 -40.01 11.05
C GLY A 63 -4.08 -38.50 11.28
N LEU A 64 -4.96 -38.03 12.16
CA LEU A 64 -5.12 -36.63 12.52
C LEU A 64 -4.50 -36.36 13.89
N ASN A 65 -3.61 -35.37 13.92
CA ASN A 65 -2.88 -34.97 15.11
C ASN A 65 -2.92 -33.46 15.31
N PHE A 66 -2.83 -33.04 16.58
CA PHE A 66 -2.51 -31.66 16.90
C PHE A 66 -1.05 -31.40 16.56
N LYS A 67 -0.71 -30.17 16.17
CA LYS A 67 0.68 -29.79 15.96
C LYS A 67 1.45 -29.61 17.28
N ASN A 68 0.74 -29.40 18.38
CA ASN A 68 1.28 -29.21 19.72
C ASN A 68 0.73 -30.28 20.68
N THR A 69 1.52 -30.70 21.66
CA THR A 69 1.07 -31.60 22.74
C THR A 69 0.28 -30.82 23.78
N GLY A 70 -0.83 -31.38 24.27
CA GLY A 70 -1.62 -30.76 25.33
C GLY A 70 -2.72 -31.66 25.85
N LYS A 71 -3.50 -31.16 26.82
CA LYS A 71 -4.63 -31.90 27.37
C LYS A 71 -5.85 -31.77 26.47
N LEU A 72 -6.43 -32.90 26.04
CA LEU A 72 -7.65 -32.90 25.24
C LEU A 72 -8.83 -32.34 26.06
N ASN A 73 -9.55 -31.37 25.51
CA ASN A 73 -10.65 -30.68 26.20
C ASN A 73 -12.02 -30.98 25.58
N ILE A 74 -12.10 -30.98 24.25
CA ILE A 74 -13.34 -31.25 23.51
C ILE A 74 -13.05 -32.33 22.48
N LEU A 75 -13.96 -33.30 22.40
CA LEU A 75 -14.02 -34.33 21.37
C LEU A 75 -15.47 -34.38 20.87
N ASN A 76 -15.70 -33.97 19.63
CA ASN A 76 -17.03 -33.78 19.04
C ASN A 76 -17.51 -34.99 18.22
N VAL A 77 -16.73 -36.07 18.18
CA VAL A 77 -16.99 -37.24 17.33
C VAL A 77 -16.71 -38.54 18.08
N LYS A 78 -17.32 -39.62 17.59
CA LYS A 78 -17.15 -40.99 18.07
C LYS A 78 -16.72 -41.90 16.93
N VAL A 79 -16.15 -43.06 17.28
CA VAL A 79 -15.86 -44.11 16.30
C VAL A 79 -17.14 -44.50 15.58
N GLY A 80 -17.09 -44.49 14.25
CA GLY A 80 -18.23 -44.74 13.35
C GLY A 80 -18.99 -43.49 12.92
N ASP A 81 -18.70 -42.31 13.47
CA ASP A 81 -19.34 -41.06 13.03
C ASP A 81 -18.85 -40.65 11.64
N HIS A 82 -19.79 -40.19 10.80
CA HIS A 82 -19.50 -39.59 9.51
C HIS A 82 -19.29 -38.08 9.67
N VAL A 83 -18.19 -37.57 9.12
CA VAL A 83 -17.75 -36.18 9.27
C VAL A 83 -17.64 -35.51 7.91
N SER A 84 -17.94 -34.21 7.87
CA SER A 84 -17.78 -33.38 6.67
C SER A 84 -16.40 -32.72 6.64
N GLY A 85 -15.93 -32.36 5.44
CA GLY A 85 -14.69 -31.58 5.29
C GLY A 85 -14.72 -30.28 6.10
N ASN A 86 -13.60 -29.96 6.72
CA ASN A 86 -13.35 -28.84 7.64
C ASN A 86 -14.14 -28.86 8.98
N GLN A 87 -14.86 -29.94 9.28
CA GLN A 87 -15.56 -30.10 10.56
C GLN A 87 -14.57 -30.16 11.73
N ILE A 88 -14.84 -29.45 12.83
CA ILE A 88 -14.05 -29.50 14.06
C ILE A 88 -14.30 -30.83 14.76
N LEU A 89 -13.25 -31.65 14.89
CA LEU A 89 -13.32 -32.99 15.48
C LEU A 89 -12.90 -32.98 16.95
N ALA A 90 -11.80 -32.30 17.25
CA ALA A 90 -11.23 -32.27 18.60
C ALA A 90 -10.50 -30.96 18.87
N GLN A 91 -10.40 -30.58 20.14
CA GLN A 91 -9.72 -29.36 20.58
C GLN A 91 -8.99 -29.56 21.92
N LEU A 92 -7.75 -29.07 22.00
CA LEU A 92 -6.96 -29.04 23.25
C LEU A 92 -7.41 -27.91 24.18
N LYS A 93 -7.10 -28.04 25.48
CA LYS A 93 -7.27 -26.95 26.44
C LYS A 93 -6.27 -25.83 26.14
N ALA A 94 -6.75 -24.75 25.52
CA ALA A 94 -5.93 -23.66 24.98
C ALA A 94 -6.27 -22.28 25.59
N THR A 95 -6.58 -22.22 26.88
CA THR A 95 -7.01 -20.96 27.55
C THR A 95 -5.98 -19.85 27.40
N ASP A 96 -4.69 -20.14 27.60
CA ASP A 96 -3.62 -19.14 27.50
C ASP A 96 -3.45 -18.62 26.06
N LEU A 97 -3.61 -19.50 25.06
CA LEU A 97 -3.56 -19.11 23.64
C LEU A 97 -4.77 -18.27 23.25
N ALA A 98 -5.97 -18.59 23.75
CA ALA A 98 -7.16 -17.77 23.56
C ALA A 98 -7.00 -16.37 24.19
N ILE A 99 -6.41 -16.30 25.39
CA ILE A 99 -6.06 -15.04 26.04
C ILE A 99 -5.06 -14.26 25.18
N ASN A 100 -4.04 -14.92 24.62
CA ASN A 100 -3.07 -14.28 23.74
C ASN A 100 -3.70 -13.73 22.46
N VAL A 101 -4.66 -14.44 21.85
CA VAL A 101 -5.44 -13.93 20.71
C VAL A 101 -6.20 -12.67 21.10
N ASN A 102 -6.91 -12.69 22.24
CA ASN A 102 -7.65 -11.52 22.72
C ASN A 102 -6.73 -10.34 23.04
N LYS A 103 -5.54 -10.61 23.60
CA LYS A 103 -4.52 -9.59 23.86
C LYS A 103 -4.02 -8.97 22.54
N ALA A 104 -3.65 -9.80 21.56
CA ALA A 104 -3.16 -9.32 20.26
C ALA A 104 -4.25 -8.53 19.50
N LEU A 105 -5.52 -8.92 19.64
CA LEU A 105 -6.65 -8.17 19.08
C LEU A 105 -6.80 -6.79 19.74
N ALA A 106 -6.65 -6.71 21.07
CA ALA A 106 -6.67 -5.44 21.79
C ALA A 106 -5.48 -4.54 21.40
N ASP A 107 -4.28 -5.11 21.28
CA ASP A 107 -3.07 -4.41 20.84
C ASP A 107 -3.24 -3.84 19.41
N LEU A 108 -3.87 -4.61 18.50
CA LEU A 108 -4.20 -4.13 17.15
C LEU A 108 -5.23 -2.99 17.18
N ALA A 109 -6.25 -3.08 18.02
CA ALA A 109 -7.25 -2.03 18.18
C ALA A 109 -6.61 -0.73 18.70
N GLU A 110 -5.71 -0.83 19.70
CA GLU A 110 -4.94 0.30 20.20
C GLU A 110 -4.05 0.92 19.11
N ALA A 111 -3.34 0.09 18.34
CA ALA A 111 -2.47 0.57 17.26
C ALA A 111 -3.26 1.32 16.18
N LYS A 112 -4.45 0.83 15.81
CA LYS A 112 -5.36 1.50 14.87
C LYS A 112 -5.88 2.82 15.42
N ALA A 113 -6.34 2.84 16.68
CA ALA A 113 -6.80 4.07 17.32
C ALA A 113 -5.70 5.15 17.39
N ASN A 114 -4.47 4.73 17.63
CA ASN A 114 -3.31 5.63 17.63
C ASN A 114 -2.99 6.16 16.21
N LEU A 115 -3.10 5.33 15.16
CA LEU A 115 -2.95 5.79 13.77
C LEU A 115 -4.05 6.78 13.40
N ASP A 116 -5.30 6.51 13.77
CA ASP A 116 -6.43 7.39 13.51
C ASP A 116 -6.28 8.73 14.24
N LYS A 117 -5.79 8.72 15.49
CA LYS A 117 -5.46 9.93 16.24
C LYS A 117 -4.42 10.79 15.53
N VAL A 118 -3.38 10.17 14.96
CA VAL A 118 -2.34 10.90 14.20
C VAL A 118 -2.91 11.44 12.90
N ARG A 119 -3.72 10.66 12.17
CA ARG A 119 -4.38 11.10 10.92
C ARG A 119 -5.39 12.22 11.12
N ALA A 120 -6.15 12.17 12.21
CA ALA A 120 -7.13 13.20 12.56
C ALA A 120 -6.48 14.56 12.88
N GLY A 121 -5.21 14.57 13.28
CA GLY A 121 -4.45 15.79 13.53
C GLY A 121 -5.01 16.61 14.69
N ALA A 122 -4.99 17.93 14.54
CA ALA A 122 -5.52 18.86 15.54
C ALA A 122 -7.04 18.76 15.65
N THR A 123 -7.56 18.86 16.88
CA THR A 123 -9.01 18.88 17.09
C THR A 123 -9.60 20.22 16.65
N LYS A 124 -10.89 20.23 16.32
CA LYS A 124 -11.60 21.49 16.00
C LYS A 124 -11.53 22.51 17.15
N GLN A 125 -11.51 22.02 18.39
CA GLN A 125 -11.38 22.84 19.59
C GLN A 125 -9.99 23.49 19.67
N ASP A 126 -8.91 22.73 19.39
CA ASP A 126 -7.55 23.29 19.36
C ASP A 126 -7.42 24.39 18.30
N ILE A 127 -7.96 24.14 17.10
CA ILE A 127 -7.95 25.11 15.99
C ILE A 127 -8.76 26.35 16.37
N ALA A 128 -9.94 26.19 16.97
CA ALA A 128 -10.78 27.31 17.38
C ALA A 128 -10.10 28.23 18.42
N VAL A 129 -9.33 27.66 19.36
CA VAL A 129 -8.56 28.45 20.34
C VAL A 129 -7.47 29.27 19.65
N LEU A 130 -6.76 28.68 18.67
CA LEU A 130 -5.74 29.39 17.91
C LEU A 130 -6.34 30.46 16.98
N GLN A 131 -7.48 30.19 16.35
CA GLN A 131 -8.22 31.18 15.57
C GLN A 131 -8.67 32.37 16.44
N ALA A 132 -9.18 32.12 17.64
CA ALA A 132 -9.51 33.17 18.60
C ALA A 132 -8.26 33.98 19.00
N THR A 133 -7.11 33.33 19.12
CA THR A 133 -5.82 33.99 19.41
C THR A 133 -5.37 34.87 18.24
N VAL A 134 -5.53 34.43 16.99
CA VAL A 134 -5.27 35.24 15.78
C VAL A 134 -6.20 36.44 15.75
N ALA A 135 -7.51 36.25 15.92
CA ALA A 135 -8.48 37.34 15.91
C ALA A 135 -8.21 38.38 17.01
N LYS A 136 -7.76 37.94 18.19
CA LYS A 136 -7.31 38.85 19.26
C LYS A 136 -6.08 39.65 18.80
N ALA A 137 -5.07 39.00 18.22
CA ALA A 137 -3.86 39.68 17.75
C ALA A 137 -4.13 40.67 16.61
N GLU A 138 -5.09 40.39 15.72
CA GLU A 138 -5.57 41.33 14.68
C GLU A 138 -6.24 42.56 15.30
N THR A 139 -7.05 42.36 16.33
CA THR A 139 -7.68 43.44 17.09
C THR A 139 -6.62 44.30 17.79
N ASP A 140 -5.66 43.67 18.46
CA ASP A 140 -4.55 44.37 19.13
C ASP A 140 -3.71 45.19 18.14
N LEU A 141 -3.45 44.65 16.93
CA LEU A 141 -2.76 45.38 15.86
C LEU A 141 -3.57 46.58 15.37
N THR A 142 -4.88 46.42 15.21
CA THR A 142 -5.78 47.50 14.77
C THR A 142 -5.81 48.63 15.81
N ASN A 143 -5.88 48.28 17.10
CA ASN A 143 -5.83 49.23 18.19
C ASN A 143 -4.49 49.98 18.20
N ALA A 144 -3.36 49.27 18.12
CA ALA A 144 -2.03 49.88 18.08
C ALA A 144 -1.86 50.86 16.89
N LYS A 145 -2.39 50.51 15.70
CA LYS A 145 -2.37 51.41 14.54
C LYS A 145 -3.23 52.65 14.74
N THR A 146 -4.40 52.48 15.34
CA THR A 146 -5.31 53.60 15.68
C THR A 146 -4.67 54.52 16.71
N ASP A 147 -4.02 53.97 17.72
CA ASP A 147 -3.30 54.72 18.76
C ASP A 147 -2.10 55.50 18.19
N LEU A 148 -1.38 54.93 17.22
CA LEU A 148 -0.32 55.64 16.50
C LEU A 148 -0.85 56.87 15.76
N GLU A 149 -1.94 56.72 15.00
CA GLU A 149 -2.52 57.84 14.26
C GLU A 149 -3.10 58.92 15.18
N ASN A 150 -3.78 58.52 16.27
CA ASN A 150 -4.26 59.44 17.30
C ASN A 150 -3.11 60.19 17.99
N THR A 151 -2.01 59.49 18.26
CA THR A 151 -0.78 60.05 18.84
C THR A 151 -0.18 61.10 17.90
N LYS A 152 0.05 60.75 16.63
CA LYS A 152 0.55 61.71 15.61
C LYS A 152 -0.32 62.95 15.54
N LYS A 153 -1.64 62.78 15.47
CA LYS A 153 -2.58 63.90 15.39
C LYS A 153 -2.49 64.81 16.62
N THR A 154 -2.53 64.22 17.82
CA THR A 154 -2.53 64.97 19.09
C THR A 154 -1.24 65.78 19.26
N TYR A 155 -0.09 65.14 19.05
CA TYR A 155 1.19 65.81 19.24
C TYR A 155 1.55 66.75 18.08
N ASN A 156 1.08 66.49 16.85
CA ASN A 156 1.21 67.45 15.75
C ASN A 156 0.40 68.71 16.03
N GLN A 157 -0.82 68.58 16.55
CA GLN A 157 -1.62 69.73 16.95
C GLN A 157 -0.97 70.54 18.09
N GLN A 158 -0.34 69.87 19.05
CA GLN A 158 0.45 70.54 20.08
C GLN A 158 1.63 71.32 19.46
N LEU A 159 2.36 70.70 18.53
CA LEU A 159 3.49 71.34 17.83
C LEU A 159 3.03 72.58 17.02
N GLU A 160 1.90 72.49 16.33
CA GLU A 160 1.29 73.60 15.60
C GLU A 160 0.89 74.75 16.54
N ASN A 161 0.32 74.42 17.71
CA ASN A 161 -0.03 75.41 18.73
C ASN A 161 1.22 76.14 19.26
N GLU A 162 2.28 75.42 19.61
CA GLU A 162 3.51 76.05 20.11
C GLU A 162 4.22 76.87 19.04
N THR A 163 4.22 76.39 17.79
CA THR A 163 4.74 77.14 16.63
C THR A 163 3.99 78.46 16.46
N LYS A 164 2.66 78.43 16.55
CA LYS A 164 1.83 79.63 16.46
C LYS A 164 2.10 80.58 17.63
N ASN A 165 2.18 80.06 18.86
CA ASN A 165 2.42 80.85 20.06
C ASN A 165 3.76 81.60 19.97
N ILE A 166 4.85 80.92 19.60
CA ILE A 166 6.17 81.56 19.53
C ILE A 166 6.23 82.61 18.41
N LEU A 167 5.58 82.39 17.27
CA LEU A 167 5.53 83.39 16.19
C LEU A 167 4.70 84.62 16.59
N VAL A 168 3.57 84.44 17.29
CA VAL A 168 2.79 85.55 17.84
C VAL A 168 3.61 86.35 18.85
N ASN A 169 4.31 85.64 19.75
CA ASN A 169 5.18 86.26 20.74
C ASN A 169 6.36 86.99 20.08
N ALA A 170 6.99 86.41 19.05
CA ALA A 170 8.08 87.04 18.32
C ALA A 170 7.64 88.35 17.66
N ASN A 171 6.48 88.37 17.00
CA ASN A 171 5.93 89.59 16.42
C ASN A 171 5.65 90.68 17.46
N SER A 172 5.07 90.28 18.60
CA SER A 172 4.82 91.18 19.73
C SER A 172 6.13 91.73 20.30
N ALA A 173 7.16 90.89 20.44
CA ALA A 173 8.47 91.29 20.91
C ALA A 173 9.16 92.26 19.94
N LEU A 174 9.14 91.98 18.63
CA LEU A 174 9.68 92.89 17.61
C LEU A 174 8.99 94.26 17.64
N THR A 175 7.67 94.30 17.84
CA THR A 175 6.93 95.55 18.00
C THR A 175 7.40 96.32 19.25
N LYS A 176 7.55 95.63 20.38
CA LYS A 176 8.01 96.25 21.63
C LYS A 176 9.44 96.77 21.52
N VAL A 177 10.35 96.00 20.92
CA VAL A 177 11.75 96.43 20.74
C VAL A 177 11.84 97.67 19.86
N ASN A 178 11.02 97.75 18.80
CA ASN A 178 10.92 98.98 17.99
C ASN A 178 10.46 100.19 18.82
N ILE A 179 9.47 100.01 19.71
CA ILE A 179 9.00 101.08 20.60
C ILE A 179 10.11 101.49 21.57
N SER A 180 10.77 100.53 22.23
CA SER A 180 11.85 100.80 23.17
C SER A 180 13.01 101.52 22.50
N LEU A 181 13.37 101.12 21.27
CA LEU A 181 14.43 101.75 20.50
C LEU A 181 14.03 103.15 20.00
N GLN A 182 12.76 103.36 19.67
CA GLN A 182 12.24 104.71 19.40
C GLN A 182 12.39 105.61 20.64
N LYS A 183 12.18 105.09 21.86
CA LYS A 183 12.43 105.86 23.09
C LYS A 183 13.90 106.18 23.34
N VAL A 184 14.81 105.30 22.95
CA VAL A 184 16.25 105.62 22.92
C VAL A 184 16.51 106.78 21.96
N TYR A 185 15.96 106.72 20.74
CA TYR A 185 16.10 107.80 19.75
C TYR A 185 15.55 109.14 20.26
N ASP A 186 14.29 109.15 20.72
CA ASP A 186 13.62 110.34 21.25
C ASP A 186 14.41 110.97 22.42
N THR A 187 15.12 110.14 23.20
CA THR A 187 15.98 110.60 24.30
C THR A 187 17.27 111.24 23.78
N LEU A 188 17.93 110.62 22.80
CA LEU A 188 19.18 111.13 22.22
C LEU A 188 18.97 112.41 21.40
N TYR A 189 17.80 112.56 20.78
CA TYR A 189 17.38 113.72 19.98
C TYR A 189 16.22 114.45 20.66
N TYR A 190 16.42 114.83 21.93
CA TYR A 190 15.37 115.45 22.75
C TYR A 190 14.78 116.71 22.08
N GLU A 191 13.45 116.77 21.97
CA GLU A 191 12.74 117.80 21.19
C GLU A 191 13.23 117.98 19.73
N GLY A 192 13.81 116.93 19.14
CA GLY A 192 14.23 116.91 17.74
C GLY A 192 15.64 117.46 17.46
N ASP A 193 16.41 117.81 18.48
CA ASP A 193 17.78 118.33 18.35
C ASP A 193 18.73 117.55 19.29
N ASP A 194 19.85 117.06 18.77
CA ASP A 194 20.83 116.31 19.55
C ASP A 194 21.61 117.20 20.54
N ASN A 195 21.63 118.52 20.32
CA ASN A 195 22.23 119.47 21.24
C ASN A 195 21.44 119.62 22.55
N ASN A 196 20.15 119.26 22.54
CA ASN A 196 19.29 119.33 23.72
C ASN A 196 19.62 118.24 24.76
N PHE A 197 20.30 117.16 24.36
CA PHE A 197 20.75 116.08 25.24
C PHE A 197 22.28 116.13 25.43
N SER A 198 22.73 116.97 26.36
CA SER A 198 24.17 117.18 26.64
C SER A 198 24.69 116.29 27.77
N THR A 199 25.92 115.79 27.67
CA THR A 199 26.55 114.93 28.68
C THR A 199 28.03 115.24 28.89
N SER A 200 28.52 114.99 30.11
CA SER A 200 29.96 115.03 30.44
C SER A 200 30.73 113.77 30.02
N ASN A 201 30.04 112.67 29.68
CA ASN A 201 30.66 111.40 29.31
C ASN A 201 30.42 111.05 27.83
N THR A 202 31.24 111.65 26.95
CA THR A 202 31.12 111.50 25.50
C THR A 202 31.35 110.06 25.01
N ASN A 203 32.22 109.29 25.67
CA ASN A 203 32.49 107.91 25.29
C ASN A 203 31.25 107.02 25.47
N LEU A 204 30.55 107.16 26.60
CA LEU A 204 29.33 106.41 26.86
C LEU A 204 28.18 106.87 25.94
N TYR A 205 28.10 108.16 25.61
CA TYR A 205 27.16 108.65 24.59
C TYR A 205 27.37 108.00 23.22
N PHE A 206 28.62 107.94 22.72
CA PHE A 206 28.92 107.25 21.47
C PHE A 206 28.63 105.75 21.55
N LYS A 207 28.85 105.11 22.70
CA LYS A 207 28.49 103.71 22.92
C LYS A 207 26.99 103.49 22.78
N VAL A 208 26.15 104.33 23.39
CA VAL A 208 24.68 104.27 23.24
C VAL A 208 24.27 104.52 21.79
N LYS A 209 24.88 105.49 21.11
CA LYS A 209 24.58 105.78 19.70
C LYS A 209 24.92 104.62 18.77
N ASN A 210 26.06 103.97 18.98
CA ASN A 210 26.43 102.78 18.22
C ASN A 210 25.54 101.59 18.56
N GLY A 211 25.24 101.37 19.83
CA GLY A 211 24.29 100.34 20.28
C GLY A 211 22.91 100.50 19.64
N TYR A 212 22.42 101.75 19.53
CA TYR A 212 21.18 102.06 18.81
C TYR A 212 21.24 101.61 17.35
N ILE A 213 22.31 101.94 16.61
CA ILE A 213 22.49 101.56 15.21
C ILE A 213 22.55 100.03 15.06
N ASP A 214 23.32 99.36 15.91
CA ASP A 214 23.45 97.91 15.87
C ASP A 214 22.11 97.22 16.19
N SER A 215 21.34 97.75 17.15
CA SER A 215 19.99 97.31 17.47
C SER A 215 19.04 97.44 16.29
N VAL A 216 19.05 98.58 15.56
CA VAL A 216 18.23 98.76 14.35
C VAL A 216 18.53 97.65 13.34
N ASN A 217 19.81 97.42 13.04
CA ASN A 217 20.22 96.41 12.07
C ASN A 217 19.76 94.99 12.48
N GLN A 218 19.86 94.64 13.78
CA GLN A 218 19.40 93.35 14.27
C GLN A 218 17.88 93.20 14.24
N ILE A 219 17.13 94.27 14.48
CA ILE A 219 15.66 94.26 14.34
C ILE A 219 15.26 94.03 12.89
N ASP A 220 15.91 94.68 11.93
CA ASP A 220 15.64 94.50 10.51
C ASP A 220 15.90 93.05 10.07
N GLU A 221 17.01 92.45 10.51
CA GLU A 221 17.30 91.03 10.29
C GLU A 221 16.25 90.11 10.93
N ALA A 222 15.85 90.41 12.17
CA ALA A 222 14.84 89.63 12.89
C ALA A 222 13.46 89.74 12.24
N GLN A 223 13.08 90.91 11.74
CA GLN A 223 11.82 91.12 11.01
C GLN A 223 11.82 90.37 9.69
N LEU A 224 12.94 90.38 8.95
CA LEU A 224 13.10 89.64 7.71
C LEU A 224 12.95 88.12 7.95
N THR A 225 13.67 87.59 8.93
CA THR A 225 13.62 86.16 9.26
C THR A 225 12.26 85.74 9.80
N TYR A 226 11.60 86.59 10.60
CA TYR A 226 10.21 86.40 11.03
C TYR A 226 9.25 86.30 9.83
N ASN A 227 9.31 87.25 8.90
CA ASN A 227 8.46 87.24 7.71
C ASN A 227 8.66 85.96 6.87
N LEU A 228 9.90 85.49 6.76
CA LEU A 228 10.22 84.22 6.09
C LEU A 228 9.65 83.01 6.83
N ALA A 229 9.68 83.00 8.16
CA ALA A 229 9.12 81.92 8.98
C ALA A 229 7.59 81.89 8.94
N VAL A 230 6.93 83.04 8.84
CA VAL A 230 5.47 83.12 8.66
C VAL A 230 5.03 82.57 7.30
N LEU A 231 5.81 82.84 6.25
CA LEU A 231 5.53 82.35 4.89
C LEU A 231 5.79 80.85 4.75
N ASP A 232 6.82 80.34 5.42
CA ASP A 232 7.24 78.95 5.34
C ASP A 232 7.71 78.46 6.72
N GLN A 233 6.81 77.76 7.41
CA GLN A 233 6.93 77.32 8.80
C GLN A 233 7.85 76.10 8.97
N THR A 234 8.98 76.08 8.27
CA THR A 234 10.00 75.06 8.50
C THR A 234 10.72 75.32 9.83
N ASP A 235 11.11 74.24 10.50
CA ASP A 235 11.81 74.32 11.79
C ASP A 235 13.05 75.22 11.74
N ILE A 236 13.79 75.16 10.63
CA ILE A 236 15.00 75.97 10.41
C ILE A 236 14.66 77.47 10.39
N LYS A 237 13.60 77.86 9.67
CA LYS A 237 13.18 79.26 9.55
C LYS A 237 12.61 79.79 10.85
N ILE A 238 11.79 79.00 11.54
CA ILE A 238 11.23 79.36 12.84
C ILE A 238 12.35 79.57 13.86
N ASN A 239 13.30 78.62 13.97
CA ASN A 239 14.41 78.73 14.92
C ASN A 239 15.27 79.96 14.62
N ASN A 240 15.55 80.25 13.34
CA ASN A 240 16.31 81.43 12.94
C ASN A 240 15.57 82.74 13.32
N ALA A 241 14.27 82.83 13.05
CA ALA A 241 13.46 83.98 13.44
C ALA A 241 13.48 84.21 14.97
N VAL A 242 13.35 83.14 15.74
CA VAL A 242 13.42 83.18 17.21
C VAL A 242 14.79 83.63 17.69
N ASP A 243 15.87 83.06 17.15
CA ASP A 243 17.25 83.39 17.52
C ASP A 243 17.62 84.84 17.19
N LYS A 244 17.18 85.34 16.03
CA LYS A 244 17.36 86.73 15.63
C LYS A 244 16.54 87.68 16.49
N THR A 245 15.31 87.31 16.84
CA THR A 245 14.48 88.10 17.76
C THR A 245 15.13 88.19 19.15
N LEU A 246 15.66 87.08 19.69
CA LEU A 246 16.41 87.07 20.95
C LEU A 246 17.66 87.95 20.90
N THR A 247 18.39 87.93 19.78
CA THR A 247 19.57 88.77 19.56
C THR A 247 19.21 90.26 19.55
N ALA A 248 18.13 90.63 18.85
CA ALA A 248 17.64 92.01 18.81
C ALA A 248 17.16 92.52 20.18
N LEU A 249 16.49 91.65 20.96
CA LEU A 249 16.07 91.93 22.33
C LEU A 249 17.27 92.16 23.27
N ASP A 250 18.26 91.26 23.24
CA ASP A 250 19.47 91.34 24.07
C ASP A 250 20.29 92.61 23.78
N LEU A 251 20.48 92.93 22.49
CA LEU A 251 21.23 94.12 22.09
C LEU A 251 20.50 95.42 22.45
N THR A 252 19.17 95.44 22.33
CA THR A 252 18.35 96.59 22.73
C THR A 252 18.35 96.77 24.24
N SER A 253 18.27 95.69 25.02
CA SER A 253 18.39 95.74 26.48
C SER A 253 19.75 96.32 26.91
N LYS A 254 20.85 95.86 26.30
CA LYS A 254 22.20 96.43 26.53
C LYS A 254 22.27 97.92 26.20
N THR A 255 21.66 98.35 25.10
CA THR A 255 21.62 99.77 24.71
C THR A 255 20.82 100.60 25.71
N LEU A 256 19.69 100.09 26.20
CA LEU A 256 18.90 100.72 27.26
C LEU A 256 19.70 100.81 28.56
N ASP A 257 20.44 99.78 28.96
CA ASP A 257 21.32 99.80 30.14
C ASP A 257 22.46 100.82 30.03
N ASP A 258 23.07 100.92 28.84
CA ASP A 258 24.08 101.94 28.57
C ASP A 258 23.48 103.36 28.66
N LEU A 259 22.24 103.56 28.17
CA LEU A 259 21.52 104.83 28.29
C LEU A 259 21.12 105.15 29.74
N VAL A 260 20.68 104.14 30.50
CA VAL A 260 20.41 104.29 31.94
C VAL A 260 21.67 104.76 32.68
N SER A 261 22.81 104.15 32.35
CA SER A 261 24.12 104.54 32.91
C SER A 261 24.52 105.95 32.49
N LEU A 262 24.19 106.35 31.26
CA LEU A 262 24.51 107.67 30.72
C LEU A 262 23.77 108.81 31.45
N PHE A 263 22.55 108.56 31.95
CA PHE A 263 21.78 109.56 32.68
C PHE A 263 22.49 110.11 33.93
N SER A 264 23.43 109.38 34.52
CA SER A 264 24.27 109.87 35.62
C SER A 264 25.27 110.97 35.22
N TYR A 265 25.48 111.17 33.91
CA TYR A 265 26.44 112.12 33.35
C TYR A 265 25.80 113.25 32.54
N VAL A 266 24.46 113.25 32.42
CA VAL A 266 23.69 114.25 31.65
C VAL A 266 23.72 115.61 32.36
N ILE A 267 23.90 116.67 31.57
CA ILE A 267 23.94 118.05 32.02
C ILE A 267 22.56 118.66 31.78
N THR A 268 21.90 119.15 32.83
CA THR A 268 20.59 119.80 32.73
C THR A 268 20.70 121.20 32.13
N THR A 269 19.71 121.61 31.36
CA THR A 269 19.63 122.90 30.67
C THR A 269 18.26 123.56 30.92
N SER A 270 18.02 124.72 30.31
CA SER A 270 16.68 125.32 30.31
C SER A 270 15.66 124.54 29.46
N ILE A 271 16.14 123.66 28.58
CA ILE A 271 15.32 122.81 27.69
C ILE A 271 15.14 121.43 28.32
N LEU A 272 16.22 120.83 28.86
CA LEU A 272 16.17 119.57 29.59
C LEU A 272 16.34 119.81 31.08
N THR A 273 15.23 120.05 31.77
CA THR A 273 15.18 120.24 33.22
C THR A 273 15.38 118.94 33.99
N GLN A 274 15.60 119.04 35.29
CA GLN A 274 15.72 117.85 36.16
C GLN A 274 14.46 116.98 36.15
N SER A 275 13.26 117.60 36.11
CA SER A 275 11.99 116.87 36.06
C SER A 275 11.81 116.09 34.77
N GLU A 276 12.24 116.66 33.64
CA GLU A 276 12.21 115.99 32.33
C GLU A 276 13.23 114.85 32.29
N LEU A 277 14.46 115.08 32.80
CA LEU A 277 15.48 114.04 32.91
C LEU A 277 15.00 112.84 33.75
N ASP A 278 14.31 113.08 34.86
CA ASP A 278 13.77 112.02 35.71
C ASP A 278 12.58 111.29 35.05
N THR A 279 11.82 111.98 34.19
CA THR A 279 10.79 111.37 33.33
C THR A 279 11.41 110.46 32.26
N LEU A 280 12.49 110.90 31.61
CA LEU A 280 13.23 110.10 30.65
C LEU A 280 13.85 108.86 31.31
N LYS A 281 14.49 109.01 32.48
CA LYS A 281 14.99 107.87 33.28
C LYS A 281 13.90 106.86 33.57
N THR A 282 12.73 107.32 34.01
CA THR A 282 11.61 106.42 34.32
C THR A 282 11.15 105.68 33.07
N THR A 283 10.97 106.40 31.97
CA THR A 283 10.56 105.84 30.67
C THR A 283 11.54 104.76 30.19
N ILE A 284 12.84 105.06 30.15
CA ILE A 284 13.85 104.11 29.70
C ILE A 284 13.96 102.88 30.62
N ASN A 285 13.82 103.05 31.94
CA ASN A 285 13.80 101.91 32.86
C ASN A 285 12.56 101.02 32.65
N THR A 286 11.40 101.60 32.32
CA THR A 286 10.20 100.85 31.94
C THR A 286 10.41 100.08 30.64
N GLU A 287 11.00 100.71 29.62
CA GLU A 287 11.31 100.05 28.35
C GLU A 287 12.33 98.92 28.51
N ARG A 288 13.35 99.10 29.36
CA ARG A 288 14.31 98.03 29.69
C ARG A 288 13.59 96.81 30.28
N THR A 289 12.77 97.03 31.30
CA THR A 289 12.01 95.96 31.96
C THR A 289 11.05 95.26 30.98
N THR A 290 10.46 96.01 30.05
CA THR A 290 9.59 95.47 28.99
C THR A 290 10.36 94.65 27.97
N THR A 291 11.59 95.05 27.64
CA THR A 291 12.49 94.33 26.75
C THR A 291 12.95 93.02 27.40
N ASP A 292 13.40 93.06 28.65
CA ASP A 292 13.87 91.87 29.39
C ASP A 292 12.76 90.82 29.59
N SER A 293 11.54 91.27 29.88
CA SER A 293 10.38 90.38 29.98
C SER A 293 10.01 89.77 28.62
N SER A 294 10.15 90.52 27.53
CA SER A 294 9.94 90.01 26.18
C SER A 294 11.01 88.98 25.80
N TRP A 295 12.29 89.21 26.13
CA TRP A 295 13.37 88.24 25.97
C TRP A 295 13.05 86.93 26.70
N SER A 296 12.66 87.04 27.98
CA SER A 296 12.31 85.88 28.80
C SER A 296 11.13 85.09 28.21
N THR A 297 10.14 85.79 27.65
CA THR A 297 8.98 85.16 26.99
C THR A 297 9.39 84.37 25.74
N ILE A 298 10.26 84.94 24.90
CA ILE A 298 10.74 84.26 23.69
C ILE A 298 11.63 83.08 24.05
N GLN A 299 12.49 83.23 25.06
CA GLN A 299 13.38 82.16 25.52
C GLN A 299 12.58 80.98 26.07
N SER A 300 11.52 81.24 26.85
CA SER A 300 10.61 80.18 27.32
C SER A 300 9.94 79.47 26.15
N GLY A 301 9.32 80.21 25.24
CA GLY A 301 8.61 79.59 24.11
C GLY A 301 9.54 78.85 23.14
N LYS A 302 10.83 79.22 23.06
CA LYS A 302 11.86 78.44 22.35
C LYS A 302 12.05 77.06 22.99
N ASN A 303 12.12 77.00 24.32
CA ASN A 303 12.23 75.75 25.05
C ASN A 303 10.94 74.92 24.93
N ASP A 304 9.78 75.55 25.07
CA ASP A 304 8.47 74.89 24.95
C ASP A 304 8.30 74.24 23.56
N LEU A 305 8.72 74.93 22.48
CA LEU A 305 8.71 74.37 21.14
C LEU A 305 9.70 73.21 20.98
N ALA A 306 10.88 73.29 21.57
CA ALA A 306 11.86 72.20 21.53
C ALA A 306 11.33 70.95 22.25
N ASP A 307 10.69 71.14 23.41
CA ASP A 307 10.07 70.06 24.18
C ASP A 307 8.87 69.45 23.46
N ALA A 308 8.07 70.25 22.76
CA ALA A 308 6.98 69.78 21.92
C ALA A 308 7.49 68.91 20.75
N ARG A 309 8.57 69.33 20.07
CA ARG A 309 9.21 68.54 19.00
C ARG A 309 9.74 67.21 19.52
N LEU A 310 10.43 67.22 20.65
CA LEU A 310 10.96 66.00 21.27
C LEU A 310 9.83 65.06 21.71
N SER A 311 8.75 65.62 22.28
CA SER A 311 7.57 64.87 22.69
C SER A 311 6.89 64.20 21.50
N TYR A 312 6.71 64.92 20.39
CA TYR A 312 6.18 64.35 19.16
C TYR A 312 7.04 63.17 18.68
N GLN A 313 8.36 63.36 18.57
CA GLN A 313 9.27 62.32 18.08
C GLN A 313 9.22 61.07 18.96
N THR A 314 9.42 61.24 20.27
CA THR A 314 9.49 60.11 21.22
C THR A 314 8.17 59.35 21.33
N LYS A 315 7.02 60.06 21.33
CA LYS A 315 5.71 59.44 21.46
C LYS A 315 5.26 58.72 20.19
N VAL A 316 5.58 59.28 19.02
CA VAL A 316 5.35 58.60 17.74
C VAL A 316 6.23 57.35 17.62
N GLU A 317 7.49 57.41 18.04
CA GLU A 317 8.38 56.24 18.07
C GLU A 317 7.87 55.15 19.02
N GLU A 318 7.44 55.51 20.23
CA GLU A 318 6.83 54.59 21.20
C GLU A 318 5.59 53.88 20.61
N ALA A 319 4.68 54.64 20.00
CA ALA A 319 3.50 54.07 19.35
C ALA A 319 3.86 53.19 18.14
N GLN A 320 4.88 53.56 17.36
CA GLN A 320 5.36 52.76 16.23
C GLN A 320 5.99 51.43 16.69
N ASN A 321 6.68 51.43 17.82
CA ASN A 321 7.20 50.22 18.45
C ASN A 321 6.06 49.30 18.91
N ASN A 322 4.98 49.86 19.44
CA ASN A 322 3.78 49.08 19.82
C ASN A 322 3.11 48.44 18.60
N VAL A 323 2.99 49.15 17.47
CA VAL A 323 2.51 48.58 16.21
C VAL A 323 3.41 47.41 15.78
N SER A 324 4.72 47.62 15.78
CA SER A 324 5.69 46.58 15.39
C SER A 324 5.63 45.35 16.29
N ALA A 325 5.40 45.52 17.60
CA ALA A 325 5.21 44.43 18.54
C ALA A 325 3.90 43.65 18.31
N ALA A 326 2.81 44.36 17.98
CA ALA A 326 1.54 43.75 17.64
C ALA A 326 1.62 42.97 16.31
N GLU A 327 2.32 43.48 15.31
CA GLU A 327 2.57 42.77 14.03
C GLU A 327 3.32 41.47 14.24
N LYS A 328 4.37 41.49 15.06
CA LYS A 328 5.12 40.27 15.43
C LYS A 328 4.24 39.26 16.18
N SER A 329 3.36 39.74 17.05
CA SER A 329 2.44 38.90 17.82
C SER A 329 1.40 38.24 16.91
N LEU A 330 0.87 38.99 15.94
CA LEU A 330 -0.03 38.45 14.91
C LEU A 330 0.66 37.41 14.03
N ALA A 331 1.86 37.71 13.53
CA ALA A 331 2.64 36.78 12.71
C ALA A 331 2.94 35.47 13.48
N LYS A 332 3.27 35.56 14.77
CA LYS A 332 3.45 34.39 15.63
C LYS A 332 2.15 33.59 15.76
N ALA A 333 1.02 34.23 16.06
CA ALA A 333 -0.26 33.57 16.21
C ALA A 333 -0.70 32.84 14.92
N GLN A 334 -0.47 33.46 13.76
CA GLN A 334 -0.73 32.86 12.45
C GLN A 334 0.19 31.66 12.17
N ALA A 335 1.48 31.76 12.51
CA ALA A 335 2.41 30.65 12.38
C ALA A 335 2.05 29.47 13.29
N ASP A 336 1.64 29.74 14.54
CA ASP A 336 1.20 28.72 15.49
C ASP A 336 -0.08 28.01 14.99
N LEU A 337 -1.03 28.74 14.41
CA LEU A 337 -2.23 28.19 13.77
C LEU A 337 -1.85 27.31 12.56
N ALA A 338 -1.03 27.83 11.65
CA ALA A 338 -0.59 27.11 10.46
C ALA A 338 0.17 25.82 10.79
N LEU A 339 1.02 25.84 11.83
CA LEU A 339 1.73 24.66 12.31
C LEU A 339 0.77 23.60 12.86
N LYS A 340 -0.33 24.03 13.48
CA LYS A 340 -1.34 23.13 14.07
C LYS A 340 -2.31 22.58 13.02
N GLU A 341 -2.64 23.36 11.99
CA GLU A 341 -3.46 22.94 10.84
C GLU A 341 -2.69 22.06 9.84
N ALA A 342 -1.35 22.11 9.88
CA ALA A 342 -0.52 21.27 9.02
C ALA A 342 -0.88 19.78 9.21
N PRO A 343 -1.01 19.02 8.11
CA PRO A 343 -1.32 17.60 8.19
C PRO A 343 -0.21 16.86 8.95
N ALA A 344 -0.58 15.72 9.55
CA ALA A 344 0.41 14.86 10.19
C ALA A 344 1.51 14.48 9.21
N ARG A 345 2.75 14.48 9.71
CA ARG A 345 3.93 14.18 8.91
C ARG A 345 3.83 12.76 8.36
N ILE A 346 4.27 12.59 7.11
CA ILE A 346 4.21 11.29 6.43
C ILE A 346 5.03 10.24 7.20
N GLU A 347 6.13 10.66 7.80
CA GLU A 347 7.00 9.84 8.64
C GLU A 347 6.27 9.31 9.87
N ASP A 348 5.46 10.16 10.52
CA ASP A 348 4.66 9.77 11.67
C ASP A 348 3.58 8.77 11.23
N ILE A 349 2.84 9.07 10.15
CA ILE A 349 1.82 8.16 9.62
C ILE A 349 2.43 6.79 9.28
N THR A 350 3.58 6.78 8.58
CA THR A 350 4.28 5.55 8.20
C THR A 350 4.72 4.74 9.42
N LEU A 351 5.21 5.39 10.47
CA LEU A 351 5.56 4.73 11.74
C LEU A 351 4.35 4.04 12.38
N TYR A 352 3.20 4.72 12.44
CA TYR A 352 1.99 4.16 13.03
C TYR A 352 1.36 3.07 12.14
N GLU A 353 1.44 3.20 10.82
CA GLU A 353 1.05 2.13 9.88
C GLU A 353 1.91 0.88 10.06
N ALA A 354 3.23 1.04 10.25
CA ALA A 354 4.12 -0.07 10.56
C ALA A 354 3.76 -0.74 11.90
N ARG A 355 3.35 0.04 12.91
CA ARG A 355 2.86 -0.50 14.20
C ARG A 355 1.56 -1.29 14.03
N VAL A 356 0.61 -0.81 13.22
CA VAL A 356 -0.61 -1.57 12.88
C VAL A 356 -0.26 -2.87 12.17
N LYS A 357 0.63 -2.83 11.18
CA LYS A 357 1.07 -4.02 10.44
C LYS A 357 1.74 -5.05 11.36
N ARG A 358 2.58 -4.60 12.30
CA ARG A 358 3.17 -5.47 13.32
C ARG A 358 2.11 -6.12 14.21
N ALA A 359 1.21 -5.32 14.77
CA ALA A 359 0.14 -5.84 15.64
C ALA A 359 -0.81 -6.81 14.90
N GLN A 360 -1.02 -6.58 13.60
CA GLN A 360 -1.79 -7.49 12.75
C GLN A 360 -1.08 -8.83 12.55
N ALA A 361 0.24 -8.81 12.30
CA ALA A 361 1.03 -10.03 12.20
C ALA A 361 1.09 -10.79 13.54
N ASP A 362 1.16 -10.06 14.66
CA ASP A 362 1.12 -10.67 16.00
C ASP A 362 -0.23 -11.33 16.29
N LEU A 363 -1.34 -10.73 15.84
CA LEU A 363 -2.68 -11.31 15.91
C LEU A 363 -2.79 -12.57 15.05
N GLU A 364 -2.34 -12.51 13.80
CA GLU A 364 -2.34 -13.66 12.88
C GLU A 364 -1.54 -14.82 13.46
N LEU A 365 -0.34 -14.55 13.98
CA LEU A 365 0.48 -15.56 14.67
C LEU A 365 -0.21 -16.17 15.90
N ALA A 366 -0.90 -15.34 16.70
CA ALA A 366 -1.64 -15.83 17.86
C ALA A 366 -2.84 -16.69 17.45
N GLN A 367 -3.55 -16.29 16.38
CA GLN A 367 -4.67 -17.03 15.81
C GLN A 367 -4.22 -18.36 15.22
N ASP A 368 -3.11 -18.39 14.50
CA ASP A 368 -2.53 -19.63 13.96
C ASP A 368 -2.19 -20.60 15.09
N LYS A 369 -1.44 -20.15 16.10
CA LYS A 369 -1.11 -20.98 17.28
C LYS A 369 -2.35 -21.50 18.00
N TYR A 370 -3.42 -20.70 18.07
CA TYR A 370 -4.70 -21.16 18.62
C TYR A 370 -5.38 -22.19 17.70
N GLY A 371 -5.36 -21.98 16.38
CA GLY A 371 -5.87 -22.92 15.38
C GLY A 371 -5.14 -24.27 15.39
N GLU A 372 -3.83 -24.27 15.70
CA GLU A 372 -3.04 -25.50 15.88
C GLU A 372 -3.52 -26.40 17.04
N THR A 373 -4.38 -25.86 17.92
CA THR A 373 -5.02 -26.62 19.01
C THR A 373 -6.33 -27.27 18.61
N ILE A 374 -6.74 -27.14 17.34
CA ILE A 374 -8.00 -27.66 16.81
C ILE A 374 -7.69 -28.63 15.67
N ILE A 375 -8.24 -29.83 15.75
CA ILE A 375 -8.20 -30.80 14.64
C ILE A 375 -9.48 -30.61 13.81
N HIS A 376 -9.27 -30.34 12.52
CA HIS A 376 -10.32 -30.32 11.50
C HIS A 376 -10.22 -31.56 10.63
N ALA A 377 -11.36 -32.06 10.14
CA ALA A 377 -11.39 -33.08 9.11
C ALA A 377 -10.88 -32.48 7.78
N PRO A 378 -9.83 -33.01 7.14
CA PRO A 378 -9.36 -32.49 5.85
C PRO A 378 -10.35 -32.73 4.70
N VAL A 379 -11.12 -33.83 4.77
CA VAL A 379 -12.13 -34.25 3.78
C VAL A 379 -13.32 -34.89 4.50
N ALA A 380 -14.39 -35.21 3.76
CA ALA A 380 -15.47 -36.02 4.32
C ALA A 380 -15.01 -37.47 4.52
N GLY A 381 -15.52 -38.16 5.54
CA GLY A 381 -15.09 -39.52 5.87
C GLY A 381 -15.72 -40.08 7.15
N VAL A 382 -15.30 -41.28 7.54
CA VAL A 382 -15.76 -41.94 8.77
C VAL A 382 -14.60 -42.04 9.77
N ILE A 383 -14.85 -41.74 11.04
CA ILE A 383 -13.87 -41.93 12.12
C ILE A 383 -13.73 -43.43 12.40
N THR A 384 -12.53 -43.98 12.26
CA THR A 384 -12.26 -45.41 12.50
C THR A 384 -11.76 -45.66 13.90
N ASP A 385 -10.88 -44.80 14.41
CA ASP A 385 -10.25 -44.96 15.72
C ASP A 385 -10.09 -43.62 16.43
N ILE A 386 -10.19 -43.66 17.76
CA ILE A 386 -9.95 -42.53 18.65
C ILE A 386 -8.96 -43.05 19.70
N ASN A 387 -7.74 -42.51 19.68
CA ASN A 387 -6.63 -43.00 20.51
C ASN A 387 -6.36 -42.11 21.72
N THR A 388 -7.18 -41.09 21.98
CA THR A 388 -7.02 -40.21 23.14
C THR A 388 -8.37 -39.79 23.70
N ASP A 389 -8.54 -39.93 25.02
CA ASP A 389 -9.76 -39.57 25.71
C ASP A 389 -9.77 -38.12 26.22
N VAL A 390 -10.97 -37.56 26.39
CA VAL A 390 -11.12 -36.22 26.96
C VAL A 390 -10.51 -36.18 28.35
N GLY A 391 -9.55 -35.27 28.53
CA GLY A 391 -8.83 -35.09 29.77
C GLY A 391 -7.43 -35.73 29.82
N GLU A 392 -7.08 -36.52 28.81
CA GLU A 392 -5.77 -37.13 28.62
C GLU A 392 -4.79 -36.17 27.91
N GLN A 393 -3.49 -36.43 28.04
CA GLN A 393 -2.44 -35.66 27.37
C GLN A 393 -2.09 -36.30 26.02
N THR A 394 -2.16 -35.51 24.95
CA THR A 394 -1.85 -35.96 23.59
C THR A 394 -0.34 -36.15 23.39
N ASN A 395 0.01 -37.12 22.55
CA ASN A 395 1.36 -37.36 22.07
C ASN A 395 1.45 -37.06 20.56
N LEU A 396 2.65 -36.82 20.03
CA LEU A 396 2.86 -36.55 18.58
C LEU A 396 3.19 -37.81 17.76
N SER A 397 3.46 -38.94 18.43
CA SER A 397 3.89 -40.19 17.79
C SER A 397 2.73 -41.05 17.33
N GLU A 398 1.56 -40.89 17.96
CA GLU A 398 0.34 -41.63 17.71
C GLU A 398 -0.76 -40.66 17.30
N PRO A 399 -1.56 -40.97 16.25
CA PRO A 399 -2.67 -40.14 15.83
C PRO A 399 -3.75 -40.06 16.90
N VAL A 400 -4.19 -38.86 17.28
CA VAL A 400 -5.33 -38.65 18.21
C VAL A 400 -6.61 -39.25 17.65
N LEU A 401 -6.85 -39.06 16.35
CA LEU A 401 -7.98 -39.58 15.60
C LEU A 401 -7.46 -40.24 14.34
N VAL A 402 -8.08 -41.34 13.94
CA VAL A 402 -7.89 -41.94 12.63
C VAL A 402 -9.20 -41.84 11.89
N MET A 403 -9.15 -41.33 10.66
CA MET A 403 -10.32 -41.30 9.79
C MET A 403 -10.04 -41.98 8.46
N LEU A 404 -11.08 -42.60 7.93
CA LEU A 404 -11.12 -43.11 6.59
C LEU A 404 -11.83 -42.09 5.70
N ALA A 405 -11.12 -41.50 4.75
CA ALA A 405 -11.72 -40.56 3.81
C ALA A 405 -12.82 -41.26 2.97
N ASP A 406 -13.92 -40.54 2.72
CA ASP A 406 -14.93 -40.98 1.76
C ASP A 406 -14.31 -40.95 0.36
N GLY A 407 -14.26 -42.10 -0.31
CA GLY A 407 -13.92 -42.16 -1.73
C GLY A 407 -12.87 -43.22 -2.10
N ASN A 408 -13.11 -43.78 -3.28
CA ASN A 408 -12.29 -44.67 -4.12
C ASN A 408 -11.59 -45.82 -3.38
N TYR A 409 -12.34 -46.90 -3.15
CA TYR A 409 -11.72 -48.21 -2.94
C TYR A 409 -10.81 -48.55 -4.12
N GLU A 410 -9.61 -49.02 -3.80
CA GLU A 410 -8.66 -49.53 -4.78
C GLU A 410 -8.60 -51.05 -4.67
N ILE A 411 -8.35 -51.73 -5.78
CA ILE A 411 -8.17 -53.18 -5.81
C ILE A 411 -6.76 -53.43 -6.28
N GLU A 412 -5.99 -54.10 -5.43
CA GLU A 412 -4.63 -54.51 -5.72
C GLU A 412 -4.66 -55.93 -6.28
N VAL A 413 -4.18 -56.07 -7.51
CA VAL A 413 -4.19 -57.32 -8.25
C VAL A 413 -2.77 -57.62 -8.71
N ASP A 414 -2.33 -58.85 -8.52
CA ASP A 414 -1.03 -59.31 -8.99
C ASP A 414 -1.22 -59.98 -10.37
N ILE A 415 -0.66 -59.36 -11.42
CA ILE A 415 -0.76 -59.85 -12.80
C ILE A 415 0.52 -60.59 -13.19
N PRO A 416 0.45 -61.82 -13.73
CA PRO A 416 1.63 -62.55 -14.21
C PRO A 416 2.43 -61.78 -15.27
N GLU A 417 3.74 -62.00 -15.31
CA GLU A 417 4.63 -61.43 -16.35
C GLU A 417 4.16 -61.72 -17.79
N SER A 418 3.49 -62.86 -18.03
CA SER A 418 2.94 -63.23 -19.34
C SER A 418 1.86 -62.29 -19.86
N ASP A 419 1.15 -61.59 -18.97
CA ASP A 419 -0.05 -60.83 -19.29
C ASP A 419 0.10 -59.33 -19.01
N ILE A 420 1.08 -58.92 -18.18
CA ILE A 420 1.30 -57.51 -17.84
C ILE A 420 1.55 -56.60 -19.05
N THR A 421 2.18 -57.14 -20.11
CA THR A 421 2.46 -56.39 -21.34
C THR A 421 1.22 -56.04 -22.17
N LYS A 422 0.07 -56.65 -21.85
CA LYS A 422 -1.20 -56.41 -22.54
C LYS A 422 -2.04 -55.32 -21.87
N ILE A 423 -1.70 -54.92 -20.64
CA ILE A 423 -2.50 -54.00 -19.84
C ILE A 423 -1.93 -52.59 -19.95
N ASP A 424 -2.80 -51.63 -20.24
CA ASP A 424 -2.48 -50.21 -20.26
C ASP A 424 -3.20 -49.43 -19.15
N LEU A 425 -2.70 -48.23 -18.84
CA LEU A 425 -3.40 -47.32 -17.93
C LEU A 425 -4.75 -46.93 -18.51
N ALA A 426 -5.76 -46.83 -17.65
CA ALA A 426 -7.16 -46.54 -17.96
C ALA A 426 -7.95 -47.66 -18.67
N ASP A 427 -7.39 -48.86 -18.79
CA ASP A 427 -8.14 -50.05 -19.22
C ASP A 427 -9.39 -50.27 -18.34
N GLN A 428 -10.49 -50.65 -18.98
CA GLN A 428 -11.77 -50.87 -18.32
C GLN A 428 -11.76 -52.23 -17.62
N VAL A 429 -12.16 -52.23 -16.35
CA VAL A 429 -12.10 -53.42 -15.50
C VAL A 429 -13.49 -53.75 -14.97
N LYS A 430 -13.92 -55.01 -15.17
CA LYS A 430 -15.05 -55.57 -14.43
C LYS A 430 -14.54 -56.23 -13.18
N ILE A 431 -15.17 -55.95 -12.06
CA ILE A 431 -14.78 -56.42 -10.74
C ILE A 431 -15.93 -57.24 -10.17
N PHE A 432 -15.59 -58.44 -9.70
CA PHE A 432 -16.47 -59.35 -9.00
C PHE A 432 -15.93 -59.56 -7.60
N LEU A 433 -16.75 -59.28 -6.59
CA LEU A 433 -16.37 -59.46 -5.19
C LEU A 433 -17.03 -60.73 -4.66
N ASP A 434 -16.25 -61.65 -4.09
CA ASP A 434 -16.76 -62.96 -3.63
C ASP A 434 -17.85 -62.84 -2.55
N ALA A 435 -17.87 -61.72 -1.82
CA ALA A 435 -18.86 -61.43 -0.78
C ALA A 435 -20.22 -60.93 -1.32
N PHE A 436 -20.35 -60.73 -2.63
CA PHE A 436 -21.53 -60.21 -3.33
C PHE A 436 -22.07 -61.26 -4.33
N SER A 437 -23.24 -60.99 -4.92
CA SER A 437 -23.84 -61.93 -5.88
C SER A 437 -23.06 -61.92 -7.19
N ALA A 438 -23.11 -63.02 -7.96
CA ALA A 438 -22.43 -63.10 -9.26
C ALA A 438 -22.93 -62.05 -10.28
N ASP A 439 -24.15 -61.51 -10.07
CA ASP A 439 -24.74 -60.47 -10.90
C ASP A 439 -24.32 -59.03 -10.47
N ASP A 440 -23.64 -58.88 -9.33
CA ASP A 440 -23.20 -57.60 -8.79
C ASP A 440 -21.84 -57.19 -9.39
N ILE A 441 -21.85 -56.72 -10.64
CA ILE A 441 -20.64 -56.34 -11.38
C ILE A 441 -20.27 -54.88 -11.08
N PHE A 442 -19.11 -54.68 -10.47
CA PHE A 442 -18.55 -53.35 -10.23
C PHE A 442 -17.64 -52.94 -11.38
N GLN A 443 -17.69 -51.67 -11.78
CA GLN A 443 -16.83 -51.12 -12.83
C GLN A 443 -15.63 -50.40 -12.23
N GLY A 444 -14.46 -50.53 -12.84
CA GLY A 444 -13.24 -49.84 -12.43
C GLY A 444 -12.33 -49.54 -13.60
N VAL A 445 -11.24 -48.84 -13.31
CA VAL A 445 -10.19 -48.53 -14.28
C VAL A 445 -8.82 -48.79 -13.71
N VAL A 446 -7.88 -49.23 -14.54
CA VAL A 446 -6.48 -49.36 -14.15
C VAL A 446 -5.90 -47.96 -13.92
N THR A 447 -5.46 -47.66 -12.68
CA THR A 447 -4.88 -46.34 -12.34
C THR A 447 -3.37 -46.37 -12.20
N THR A 448 -2.82 -47.49 -11.73
CA THR A 448 -1.38 -47.63 -11.50
C THR A 448 -0.92 -49.02 -11.90
N ILE A 449 0.20 -49.09 -12.62
CA ILE A 449 0.95 -50.32 -12.88
C ILE A 449 2.30 -50.16 -12.20
N ASN A 450 2.56 -50.95 -11.17
CA ASN A 450 3.81 -50.85 -10.42
C ASN A 450 4.96 -51.48 -11.24
N PRO A 451 6.03 -50.72 -11.55
CA PRO A 451 7.16 -51.25 -12.31
C PRO A 451 8.00 -52.29 -11.53
N ALA A 452 7.84 -52.39 -10.20
CA ALA A 452 8.56 -53.36 -9.39
C ALA A 452 7.92 -54.75 -9.47
N GLN A 453 8.73 -55.77 -9.75
CA GLN A 453 8.30 -57.17 -9.73
C GLN A 453 8.00 -57.65 -8.30
N THR A 454 7.02 -58.53 -8.16
CA THR A 454 6.70 -59.27 -6.95
C THR A 454 6.80 -60.76 -7.25
N GLU A 455 7.59 -61.50 -6.49
CA GLU A 455 7.77 -62.95 -6.68
C GLU A 455 6.86 -63.71 -5.71
N ILE A 456 5.97 -64.54 -6.25
CA ILE A 456 5.04 -65.38 -5.47
C ILE A 456 5.24 -66.83 -5.92
N GLN A 457 5.78 -67.67 -5.03
CA GLN A 457 6.03 -69.10 -5.31
C GLN A 457 6.84 -69.34 -6.60
N ASP A 458 7.97 -68.64 -6.74
CA ASP A 458 8.88 -68.69 -7.91
C ASP A 458 8.25 -68.23 -9.25
N VAL A 459 7.11 -67.53 -9.21
CA VAL A 459 6.46 -66.91 -10.37
C VAL A 459 6.46 -65.38 -10.23
N ILE A 460 6.81 -64.69 -11.32
CA ILE A 460 6.92 -63.24 -11.37
C ILE A 460 5.56 -62.61 -11.66
N TYR A 461 5.15 -61.69 -10.78
CA TYR A 461 3.95 -60.86 -10.90
C TYR A 461 4.30 -59.37 -10.88
N TYR A 462 3.42 -58.56 -11.46
CA TYR A 462 3.45 -57.10 -11.37
C TYR A 462 2.16 -56.63 -10.72
N ARG A 463 2.30 -55.76 -9.71
CA ARG A 463 1.16 -55.22 -8.98
C ARG A 463 0.45 -54.16 -9.83
N VAL A 464 -0.83 -54.37 -10.09
CA VAL A 464 -1.72 -53.42 -10.75
C VAL A 464 -2.77 -52.94 -9.75
N THR A 465 -2.98 -51.63 -9.71
CA THR A 465 -4.03 -50.99 -8.91
C THR A 465 -5.18 -50.59 -9.81
N VAL A 466 -6.38 -51.07 -9.48
CA VAL A 466 -7.63 -50.74 -10.14
C VAL A 466 -8.44 -49.85 -9.21
N SER A 467 -8.83 -48.66 -9.68
CA SER A 467 -9.75 -47.81 -8.92
C SER A 467 -11.20 -48.20 -9.22
N LEU A 468 -12.00 -48.35 -8.18
CA LEU A 468 -13.44 -48.52 -8.30
C LEU A 468 -14.04 -47.20 -8.81
N ASN A 469 -14.71 -47.23 -9.97
CA ASN A 469 -15.31 -46.02 -10.55
C ASN A 469 -16.42 -45.48 -9.64
N ASN A 470 -16.51 -44.17 -9.45
CA ASN A 470 -17.58 -43.54 -8.68
C ASN A 470 -18.94 -43.57 -9.41
N GLU A 471 -18.92 -43.72 -10.74
CA GLU A 471 -20.13 -43.80 -11.55
C GLU A 471 -20.55 -45.26 -11.78
N GLN A 472 -21.00 -45.91 -10.70
CA GLN A 472 -21.59 -47.25 -10.77
C GLN A 472 -23.05 -47.19 -11.24
N ALA A 473 -23.57 -48.30 -11.77
CA ALA A 473 -25.00 -48.44 -12.05
C ALA A 473 -25.84 -48.20 -10.78
N GLU A 474 -27.02 -47.59 -10.91
CA GLU A 474 -27.91 -47.25 -9.77
C GLU A 474 -28.23 -48.46 -8.86
N ALA A 475 -28.29 -49.67 -9.43
CA ALA A 475 -28.50 -50.91 -8.67
C ALA A 475 -27.31 -51.29 -7.75
N ILE A 476 -26.10 -50.86 -8.10
CA ILE A 476 -24.84 -51.18 -7.41
C ILE A 476 -24.49 -50.13 -6.35
N LYS A 477 -24.91 -48.87 -6.53
CA LYS A 477 -24.62 -47.76 -5.59
C LYS A 477 -24.94 -48.06 -4.12
N PRO A 478 -26.06 -48.73 -3.75
CA PRO A 478 -26.36 -49.08 -2.35
C PRO A 478 -25.43 -50.14 -1.74
N LEU A 479 -24.66 -50.85 -2.58
CA LEU A 479 -23.74 -51.89 -2.16
C LEU A 479 -22.34 -51.35 -1.88
N LEU A 480 -21.98 -50.18 -2.43
CA LEU A 480 -20.68 -49.53 -2.24
C LEU A 480 -20.28 -49.37 -0.75
N PRO A 481 -21.15 -48.92 0.17
CA PRO A 481 -20.79 -48.79 1.59
C PRO A 481 -20.56 -50.13 2.31
N LYS A 482 -20.97 -51.25 1.70
CA LYS A 482 -20.81 -52.60 2.26
C LYS A 482 -19.48 -53.22 1.88
N ILE A 483 -18.74 -52.65 0.92
CA ILE A 483 -17.40 -53.10 0.56
C ILE A 483 -16.48 -52.84 1.76
N LYS A 484 -15.68 -53.84 2.14
CA LYS A 484 -14.71 -53.72 3.22
C LYS A 484 -13.30 -54.04 2.71
N PRO A 485 -12.26 -53.37 3.24
CA PRO A 485 -10.89 -53.72 2.95
C PRO A 485 -10.62 -55.20 3.27
N GLY A 486 -9.78 -55.85 2.46
CA GLY A 486 -9.41 -57.25 2.61
C GLY A 486 -10.33 -58.25 1.89
N MET A 487 -11.46 -57.82 1.34
CA MET A 487 -12.30 -58.68 0.49
C MET A 487 -11.53 -59.16 -0.74
N THR A 488 -11.73 -60.42 -1.14
CA THR A 488 -11.20 -60.95 -2.39
C THR A 488 -11.98 -60.37 -3.57
N ALA A 489 -11.26 -59.92 -4.58
CA ALA A 489 -11.81 -59.34 -5.79
C ALA A 489 -11.25 -60.08 -7.01
N ASN A 490 -12.11 -60.62 -7.85
CA ASN A 490 -11.74 -61.11 -9.18
C ASN A 490 -11.93 -59.96 -10.16
N VAL A 491 -10.90 -59.66 -10.94
CA VAL A 491 -10.94 -58.61 -11.94
C VAL A 491 -10.83 -59.22 -13.33
N GLU A 492 -11.58 -58.67 -14.27
CA GLU A 492 -11.45 -58.90 -15.70
C GLU A 492 -11.09 -57.58 -16.36
N ILE A 493 -9.83 -57.44 -16.74
CA ILE A 493 -9.28 -56.25 -17.38
C ILE A 493 -9.46 -56.41 -18.88
N LYS A 494 -10.23 -55.53 -19.50
CA LYS A 494 -10.41 -55.49 -20.95
C LYS A 494 -9.25 -54.73 -21.58
N THR A 495 -8.33 -55.47 -22.18
CA THR A 495 -7.04 -54.96 -22.72
C THR A 495 -7.15 -54.52 -24.18
N ALA A 496 -8.01 -55.19 -24.97
CA ALA A 496 -8.27 -54.78 -26.34
C ALA A 496 -9.67 -55.25 -26.80
N GLU A 497 -10.28 -54.48 -27.69
CA GLU A 497 -11.49 -54.85 -28.42
C GLU A 497 -11.37 -54.33 -29.85
N VAL A 498 -11.62 -55.22 -30.80
CA VAL A 498 -11.79 -54.86 -32.21
C VAL A 498 -13.16 -55.37 -32.66
N ASN A 499 -13.98 -54.46 -33.19
CA ASN A 499 -15.32 -54.78 -33.65
C ASN A 499 -15.34 -54.94 -35.18
N ASP A 500 -16.27 -55.74 -35.68
CA ASP A 500 -16.50 -55.94 -37.11
C ASP A 500 -15.25 -56.40 -37.90
N VAL A 501 -14.48 -57.35 -37.34
CA VAL A 501 -13.29 -57.91 -38.01
C VAL A 501 -13.51 -59.35 -38.49
N LEU A 502 -12.76 -59.76 -39.51
CA LEU A 502 -12.76 -61.15 -39.95
C LEU A 502 -12.05 -62.01 -38.91
N ILE A 503 -12.77 -62.94 -38.31
CA ILE A 503 -12.24 -63.83 -37.28
C ILE A 503 -12.12 -65.26 -37.79
N ILE A 504 -11.02 -65.91 -37.44
CA ILE A 504 -10.80 -67.34 -37.67
C ILE A 504 -10.29 -68.01 -36.40
N PRO A 505 -10.54 -69.31 -36.21
CA PRO A 505 -9.90 -70.07 -35.15
C PRO A 505 -8.37 -70.05 -35.33
N LEU A 506 -7.62 -69.78 -34.27
CA LEU A 506 -6.15 -69.75 -34.30
C LEU A 506 -5.55 -71.06 -34.84
N ARG A 507 -6.21 -72.19 -34.58
CA ARG A 507 -5.85 -73.52 -35.12
C ARG A 507 -5.86 -73.62 -36.66
N ALA A 508 -6.54 -72.72 -37.37
CA ALA A 508 -6.55 -72.68 -38.83
C ALA A 508 -5.29 -72.02 -39.42
N VAL A 509 -4.52 -71.32 -38.60
CA VAL A 509 -3.28 -70.65 -39.00
C VAL A 509 -2.12 -71.65 -38.98
N LYS A 510 -1.39 -71.72 -40.09
CA LYS A 510 -0.13 -72.48 -40.20
C LYS A 510 1.03 -71.51 -40.47
N ASP A 511 2.10 -71.68 -39.71
CA ASP A 511 3.36 -70.99 -39.98
C ASP A 511 4.12 -71.70 -41.10
N LYS A 512 4.37 -70.99 -42.20
CA LYS A 512 5.14 -71.48 -43.34
C LYS A 512 6.30 -70.53 -43.60
N ASN A 513 7.48 -70.89 -43.08
CA ASN A 513 8.72 -70.11 -43.19
C ASN A 513 8.61 -68.68 -42.64
N GLY A 514 7.91 -68.47 -41.52
CA GLY A 514 7.78 -67.17 -40.85
C GLY A 514 6.67 -66.28 -41.39
N VAL A 515 5.88 -66.76 -42.36
CA VAL A 515 4.68 -66.11 -42.87
C VAL A 515 3.46 -66.92 -42.44
N ASN A 516 2.51 -66.24 -41.77
CA ASN A 516 1.25 -66.85 -41.38
C ASN A 516 0.41 -67.13 -42.63
N SER A 517 0.02 -68.38 -42.82
CA SER A 517 -0.81 -68.79 -43.97
C SER A 517 -2.01 -69.61 -43.49
N VAL A 518 -3.13 -69.49 -44.19
CA VAL A 518 -4.35 -70.25 -43.92
C VAL A 518 -4.71 -71.01 -45.20
N GLU A 519 -5.11 -72.27 -45.06
CA GLU A 519 -5.58 -73.06 -46.21
C GLU A 519 -7.07 -72.84 -46.41
N VAL A 520 -7.45 -72.23 -47.54
CA VAL A 520 -8.84 -71.99 -47.93
C VAL A 520 -9.28 -73.04 -48.94
N LEU A 521 -10.47 -73.59 -48.78
CA LEU A 521 -11.04 -74.59 -49.70
C LEU A 521 -11.76 -73.87 -50.86
N LEU A 522 -11.09 -73.73 -52.01
CA LEU A 522 -11.63 -73.09 -53.23
C LEU A 522 -11.80 -74.15 -54.33
N ALA A 523 -13.03 -74.32 -54.84
CA ALA A 523 -13.37 -75.28 -55.90
C ALA A 523 -12.87 -76.73 -55.63
N GLU A 524 -13.13 -77.23 -54.42
CA GLU A 524 -12.75 -78.56 -53.90
C GLU A 524 -11.24 -78.86 -53.83
N LYS A 525 -10.36 -77.86 -53.92
CA LYS A 525 -8.92 -78.02 -53.68
C LYS A 525 -8.41 -77.01 -52.63
N PRO A 526 -7.56 -77.43 -51.67
CA PRO A 526 -6.98 -76.51 -50.70
C PRO A 526 -6.00 -75.56 -51.39
N LYS A 527 -6.17 -74.26 -51.16
CA LYS A 527 -5.24 -73.21 -51.59
C LYS A 527 -4.71 -72.51 -50.36
N SER A 528 -3.38 -72.48 -50.23
CA SER A 528 -2.70 -71.72 -49.18
C SER A 528 -2.76 -70.23 -49.53
N VAL A 529 -3.27 -69.44 -48.60
CA VAL A 529 -3.41 -67.98 -48.70
C VAL A 529 -2.62 -67.38 -47.55
N ASP A 530 -1.72 -66.46 -47.87
CA ASP A 530 -0.96 -65.74 -46.86
C ASP A 530 -1.88 -64.73 -46.18
N VAL A 531 -1.85 -64.69 -44.85
CA VAL A 531 -2.73 -63.84 -44.04
C VAL A 531 -1.93 -62.98 -43.07
N SER A 532 -2.35 -61.74 -42.89
CA SER A 532 -1.85 -60.89 -41.81
C SER A 532 -2.78 -61.00 -40.62
N LEU A 533 -2.26 -61.47 -39.48
CA LEU A 533 -3.05 -61.61 -38.26
C LEU A 533 -3.02 -60.32 -37.43
N GLY A 534 -4.09 -60.11 -36.68
CA GLY A 534 -4.27 -59.01 -35.74
C GLY A 534 -4.39 -59.50 -34.30
N LEU A 535 -5.34 -58.94 -33.55
CA LEU A 535 -5.60 -59.28 -32.17
C LEU A 535 -5.91 -60.78 -32.00
N LYS A 536 -5.39 -61.39 -30.93
CA LYS A 536 -5.75 -62.74 -30.47
C LYS A 536 -6.73 -62.58 -29.32
N GLY A 537 -7.97 -63.02 -29.50
CA GLY A 537 -9.01 -62.91 -28.47
C GLY A 537 -9.16 -64.16 -27.62
N ASP A 538 -10.08 -64.08 -26.67
CA ASP A 538 -10.19 -65.03 -25.56
C ASP A 538 -10.64 -66.45 -25.99
N ASP A 539 -11.51 -66.56 -27.00
CA ASP A 539 -12.11 -67.83 -27.45
C ASP A 539 -11.23 -68.66 -28.42
N GLY A 540 -9.91 -68.41 -28.42
CA GLY A 540 -8.99 -69.04 -29.38
C GLY A 540 -9.22 -68.60 -30.82
N LEU A 541 -9.84 -67.43 -31.00
CA LEU A 541 -10.07 -66.75 -32.26
C LEU A 541 -8.98 -65.70 -32.50
N VAL A 542 -8.65 -65.46 -33.76
CA VAL A 542 -7.68 -64.45 -34.17
C VAL A 542 -8.27 -63.59 -35.28
N GLU A 543 -8.00 -62.29 -35.20
CA GLU A 543 -8.32 -61.32 -36.24
C GLU A 543 -7.48 -61.55 -37.49
N VAL A 544 -8.10 -61.45 -38.66
CA VAL A 544 -7.44 -61.47 -39.97
C VAL A 544 -7.55 -60.09 -40.60
N LYS A 545 -6.43 -59.36 -40.64
CA LYS A 545 -6.36 -58.00 -41.22
C LYS A 545 -6.38 -58.00 -42.75
N SER A 546 -5.81 -59.03 -43.37
CA SER A 546 -5.81 -59.18 -44.83
C SER A 546 -5.55 -60.62 -45.25
N GLY A 547 -5.97 -60.95 -46.48
CA GLY A 547 -5.76 -62.25 -47.13
C GLY A 547 -7.04 -63.05 -47.36
N LEU A 548 -8.04 -62.90 -46.49
CA LEU A 548 -9.31 -63.64 -46.56
C LEU A 548 -10.51 -62.73 -46.82
N LYS A 549 -11.61 -63.32 -47.30
CA LYS A 549 -12.92 -62.68 -47.43
C LYS A 549 -13.94 -63.35 -46.54
N GLU A 550 -14.96 -62.60 -46.15
CA GLU A 550 -16.11 -63.15 -45.43
C GLU A 550 -16.76 -64.28 -46.25
N GLY A 551 -17.06 -65.40 -45.59
CA GLY A 551 -17.59 -66.62 -46.21
C GLY A 551 -16.54 -67.55 -46.83
N ASP A 552 -15.25 -67.21 -46.82
CA ASP A 552 -14.19 -68.16 -47.17
C ASP A 552 -14.19 -69.35 -46.20
N LYS A 553 -13.97 -70.55 -46.72
CA LYS A 553 -13.93 -71.79 -45.91
C LYS A 553 -12.51 -72.14 -45.53
N VAL A 554 -12.11 -71.80 -44.31
CA VAL A 554 -10.77 -72.06 -43.79
C VAL A 554 -10.67 -73.47 -43.21
N ILE A 555 -9.63 -74.21 -43.59
CA ILE A 555 -9.41 -75.58 -43.14
C ILE A 555 -8.81 -75.52 -41.74
N THR A 556 -9.59 -75.97 -40.74
CA THR A 556 -9.14 -76.05 -39.34
C THR A 556 -8.51 -77.41 -39.03
N PHE A 557 -8.94 -78.46 -39.74
CA PHE A 557 -8.47 -79.82 -39.55
C PHE A 557 -8.55 -80.63 -40.85
N VAL A 558 -7.53 -81.43 -41.14
CA VAL A 558 -7.51 -82.36 -42.28
C VAL A 558 -7.75 -83.76 -41.77
N ARG A 559 -8.90 -84.37 -42.09
CA ARG A 559 -9.22 -85.73 -41.67
C ARG A 559 -8.66 -86.71 -42.69
N ASN A 560 -7.49 -87.28 -42.38
CA ASN A 560 -6.96 -88.42 -43.13
C ASN A 560 -7.73 -89.68 -42.72
N ASN A 561 -8.62 -90.18 -43.57
CA ASN A 561 -9.19 -91.53 -43.43
C ASN A 561 -8.14 -92.59 -43.82
N ASN A 562 -7.07 -92.68 -43.03
CA ASN A 562 -6.29 -93.88 -42.85
C ASN A 562 -6.61 -94.38 -41.44
N LYS A 563 -6.92 -95.67 -41.32
CA LYS A 563 -7.21 -96.41 -40.07
C LYS A 563 -6.76 -95.75 -38.77
#